data_AF-A0A2A9NNX0-F1
#
_entry.id   AF-A0A2A9NNX0-F1
#
_cell.length_a   1.000
_cell.length_b   1.000
_cell.length_c   1.000
_cell.angle_alpha   90.00
_cell.angle_beta   90.00
_cell.angle_gamma   90.00
#
_symmetry.space_group_name_H-M   'P 1'
#
loop_
_entity.id
_entity.type
_entity.pdbx_description
1 polymer ?
#
loop_
_entity_poly.entity_id
_entity_poly.type
_entity_poly.pdbx_seq_one_letter_code
_entity_poly.pdbx_strand_id
1 'polypeptide(L)'
;MPLDTSLPPIVSHCDTCNNENREDNNGPLQRCSVCKDRFYCSLSCQTKDWKEHKYSCSALPPEGLEYGKIQKDPKREVAIKGYVAALQYWSEEYERRKNNSLGGQIKFASGRHPICEYLIEDFKFPQELQSKRHPLGHSAYPFRTTLTLASRAFLLDLISRLSDRERTVLAERISRARIPARWTRLFGPKVVACPSSLSPGEYEAFGTLAPAFLFYDDKDDLSFVTEMKASDRKAWLMLSEAFKELWDAPRSIVYSD
;
A
#
# COMPACT_ATOMS: atom_id res chain seq x y z
N MET A 1 11.80 -22.70 3.02
CA MET A 1 11.26 -23.05 1.68
C MET A 1 11.59 -21.91 0.74
N PRO A 2 12.08 -22.19 -0.49
CA PRO A 2 12.30 -21.15 -1.48
C PRO A 2 10.99 -20.45 -1.81
N LEU A 3 11.03 -19.14 -2.09
CA LEU A 3 9.87 -18.40 -2.55
C LEU A 3 9.35 -19.00 -3.85
N ASP A 4 8.03 -19.04 -3.99
CA ASP A 4 7.42 -19.24 -5.29
C ASP A 4 7.72 -18.01 -6.17
N THR A 5 8.64 -18.19 -7.12
CA THR A 5 9.02 -17.19 -8.11
C THR A 5 8.10 -17.19 -9.34
N SER A 6 7.03 -17.99 -9.31
CA SER A 6 6.07 -18.04 -10.40
C SER A 6 5.40 -16.69 -10.63
N LEU A 7 4.95 -16.48 -11.86
CA LEU A 7 4.15 -15.30 -12.21
C LEU A 7 2.86 -15.28 -11.39
N PRO A 8 2.24 -14.10 -11.18
CA PRO A 8 0.92 -14.01 -10.58
C PRO A 8 -0.05 -15.01 -11.23
N PRO A 9 -0.95 -15.63 -10.45
CA PRO A 9 -1.85 -16.66 -10.97
C PRO A 9 -2.69 -16.12 -12.12
N ILE A 10 -3.00 -16.97 -13.10
CA ILE A 10 -3.86 -16.60 -14.23
C ILE A 10 -5.27 -16.36 -13.70
N VAL A 11 -5.86 -15.21 -14.04
CA VAL A 11 -7.30 -14.97 -13.84
C VAL A 11 -8.05 -15.27 -15.12
N SER A 12 -9.30 -15.70 -14.98
CA SER A 12 -10.17 -16.11 -16.10
C SER A 12 -11.05 -14.98 -16.65
N HIS A 13 -10.80 -13.71 -16.32
CA HIS A 13 -11.62 -12.59 -16.79
C HIS A 13 -10.78 -11.34 -17.11
N CYS A 14 -11.21 -10.58 -18.10
CA CYS A 14 -10.60 -9.32 -18.50
C CYS A 14 -10.81 -8.26 -17.41
N ASP A 15 -9.73 -7.62 -16.94
CA ASP A 15 -9.77 -6.55 -15.93
C ASP A 15 -10.53 -5.29 -16.40
N THR A 16 -10.83 -5.16 -17.70
CA THR A 16 -11.53 -4.00 -18.27
C THR A 16 -13.00 -4.26 -18.61
N CYS A 17 -13.34 -5.42 -19.17
CA CYS A 17 -14.68 -5.72 -19.66
C CYS A 17 -15.30 -6.98 -19.05
N ASN A 18 -14.57 -7.68 -18.18
CA ASN A 18 -14.99 -8.91 -17.50
C ASN A 18 -15.27 -10.12 -18.43
N ASN A 19 -14.96 -10.04 -19.72
CA ASN A 19 -15.03 -11.19 -20.62
C ASN A 19 -14.03 -12.27 -20.22
N GLU A 20 -14.44 -13.54 -20.31
CA GLU A 20 -13.58 -14.66 -19.92
C GLU A 20 -12.58 -15.06 -21.00
N ASN A 21 -12.90 -14.73 -22.26
CA ASN A 21 -12.12 -15.09 -23.43
C ASN A 21 -11.51 -13.86 -24.10
N ARG A 22 -10.45 -14.09 -24.88
CA ARG A 22 -9.92 -13.08 -25.79
C ARG A 22 -10.95 -12.71 -26.85
N GLU A 23 -10.91 -11.46 -27.30
CA GLU A 23 -11.81 -10.98 -28.38
C GLU A 23 -11.60 -11.70 -29.71
N ASP A 24 -10.37 -12.16 -29.96
CA ASP A 24 -10.02 -12.94 -31.16
C ASP A 24 -10.27 -14.46 -30.99
N ASN A 25 -10.86 -14.90 -29.87
CA ASN A 25 -11.06 -16.30 -29.48
C ASN A 25 -9.77 -17.15 -29.50
N ASN A 26 -8.59 -16.51 -29.48
CA ASN A 26 -7.32 -17.20 -29.69
C ASN A 26 -6.55 -17.40 -28.37
N GLY A 27 -7.07 -18.27 -27.51
CA GLY A 27 -6.40 -18.72 -26.29
C GLY A 27 -6.61 -17.81 -25.06
N PRO A 28 -5.71 -17.90 -24.05
CA PRO A 28 -5.89 -17.25 -22.75
C PRO A 28 -5.71 -15.74 -22.83
N LEU A 29 -6.29 -15.00 -21.88
CA LEU A 29 -6.17 -13.54 -21.78
C LEU A 29 -4.72 -13.05 -21.78
N GLN A 30 -4.51 -11.88 -22.39
CA GLN A 30 -3.21 -11.23 -22.49
C GLN A 30 -2.80 -10.63 -21.14
N ARG A 31 -1.60 -10.94 -20.65
CA ARG A 31 -1.04 -10.31 -19.45
C ARG A 31 -0.47 -8.93 -19.78
N CYS A 32 -0.59 -7.98 -18.85
CA CYS A 32 0.18 -6.73 -18.90
C CYS A 32 1.68 -7.07 -19.04
N SER A 33 2.34 -6.51 -20.05
CA SER A 33 3.74 -6.80 -20.36
C SER A 33 4.70 -6.39 -19.23
N VAL A 34 4.30 -5.45 -18.38
CA VAL A 34 5.12 -4.90 -17.29
C VAL A 34 4.90 -5.65 -15.98
N CYS A 35 3.69 -5.61 -15.41
CA CYS A 35 3.44 -6.19 -14.09
C CYS A 35 3.03 -7.67 -14.12
N LYS A 36 2.60 -8.19 -15.28
CA LYS A 36 2.08 -9.56 -15.47
C LYS A 36 0.85 -9.93 -14.63
N ASP A 37 0.30 -9.00 -13.85
CA ASP A 37 -0.77 -9.21 -12.86
C ASP A 37 -2.16 -8.68 -13.30
N ARG A 38 -2.21 -7.97 -14.43
CA ARG A 38 -3.45 -7.59 -15.11
C ARG A 38 -3.64 -8.38 -16.39
N PHE A 39 -4.89 -8.68 -16.72
CA PHE A 39 -5.29 -9.57 -17.80
C PHE A 39 -6.33 -8.90 -18.68
N TYR A 40 -6.15 -8.98 -20.00
CA TYR A 40 -6.99 -8.27 -20.97
C TYR A 40 -7.36 -9.19 -22.12
N CYS A 41 -8.58 -9.05 -22.64
CA CYS A 41 -9.02 -9.76 -23.84
C CYS A 41 -8.43 -9.18 -25.13
N SER A 42 -7.95 -7.94 -25.09
CA SER A 42 -7.36 -7.21 -26.23
C SER A 42 -6.51 -6.02 -25.79
N LEU A 43 -5.68 -5.51 -26.72
CA LEU A 43 -4.91 -4.27 -26.54
C LEU A 43 -5.83 -3.04 -26.31
N SER A 44 -7.03 -3.06 -26.88
CA SER A 44 -8.04 -2.02 -26.68
C SER A 44 -8.44 -1.94 -25.20
N CYS A 45 -8.75 -3.09 -24.59
CA CYS A 45 -9.03 -3.17 -23.15
C CYS A 45 -7.85 -2.69 -22.30
N GLN A 46 -6.63 -3.16 -22.60
CA GLN A 46 -5.43 -2.70 -21.89
C GLN A 46 -5.24 -1.17 -21.97
N THR A 47 -5.43 -0.58 -23.15
CA THR A 47 -5.28 0.86 -23.37
C THR A 47 -6.35 1.66 -22.60
N LYS A 48 -7.58 1.14 -22.54
CA LYS A 48 -8.67 1.73 -21.79
C LYS A 48 -8.40 1.73 -20.28
N ASP A 49 -7.89 0.63 -19.74
CA ASP A 49 -7.55 0.49 -18.32
C ASP A 49 -6.28 1.27 -17.93
N TRP A 50 -5.37 1.55 -18.88
CA TRP A 50 -4.07 2.18 -18.60
C TRP A 50 -4.16 3.51 -17.83
N LYS A 51 -5.24 4.28 -18.01
CA LYS A 51 -5.46 5.54 -17.29
C LYS A 51 -5.37 5.37 -15.77
N GLU A 52 -5.91 4.26 -15.26
CA GLU A 52 -5.93 3.90 -13.85
C GLU A 52 -4.79 2.92 -13.52
N HIS A 53 -4.61 1.89 -14.34
CA HIS A 53 -3.63 0.84 -14.10
C HIS A 53 -2.19 1.36 -13.98
N LYS A 54 -1.81 2.42 -14.69
CA LYS A 54 -0.45 2.97 -14.61
C LYS A 54 -0.03 3.39 -13.20
N TYR A 55 -0.96 3.60 -12.26
CA TYR A 55 -0.66 3.92 -10.86
C TYR A 55 -0.47 2.69 -9.98
N SER A 56 -0.97 1.54 -10.42
CA SER A 56 -0.83 0.22 -9.77
C SER A 56 0.11 -0.74 -10.52
N CYS A 57 0.64 -0.33 -11.68
CA CYS A 57 1.53 -1.15 -12.50
C CYS A 57 2.98 -0.98 -12.05
N SER A 58 3.68 -2.03 -11.65
CA SER A 58 5.14 -2.01 -11.53
C SER A 58 5.74 -3.34 -11.99
N ALA A 59 6.97 -3.29 -12.50
CA ALA A 59 7.62 -4.44 -13.12
C ALA A 59 7.85 -5.58 -12.12
N LEU A 60 7.74 -6.81 -12.61
CA LEU A 60 8.33 -7.96 -11.93
C LEU A 60 9.83 -8.03 -12.30
N PRO A 61 10.72 -8.35 -11.35
CA PRO A 61 12.13 -8.54 -11.67
C PRO A 61 12.33 -9.66 -12.71
N PRO A 62 13.20 -9.46 -13.71
CA PRO A 62 13.40 -10.40 -14.81
C PRO A 62 14.15 -11.69 -14.40
N GLU A 63 14.99 -11.61 -13.36
CA GLU A 63 15.84 -12.71 -12.87
C GLU A 63 15.13 -13.62 -11.84
N GLY A 64 13.82 -13.46 -11.69
CA GLY A 64 13.05 -14.05 -10.60
C GLY A 64 13.08 -13.19 -9.34
N LEU A 65 12.33 -13.63 -8.32
CA LEU A 65 12.17 -12.90 -7.06
C LEU A 65 13.19 -13.39 -6.03
N GLU A 66 14.46 -13.05 -6.23
CA GLU A 66 15.43 -13.20 -5.16
C GLU A 66 15.22 -12.10 -4.11
N TYR A 67 15.40 -12.46 -2.83
CA TYR A 67 15.30 -11.51 -1.73
C TYR A 67 16.40 -10.45 -1.86
N GLY A 68 16.01 -9.24 -2.25
CA GLY A 68 16.89 -8.09 -2.10
C GLY A 68 17.32 -7.94 -0.63
N LYS A 69 18.63 -7.79 -0.39
CA LYS A 69 19.13 -7.38 0.92
C LYS A 69 18.82 -5.91 1.13
N ILE A 70 17.69 -5.64 1.78
CA ILE A 70 17.33 -4.28 2.20
C ILE A 70 18.14 -3.95 3.44
N GLN A 71 19.05 -3.00 3.30
CA GLN A 71 19.88 -2.56 4.42
C GLN A 71 19.04 -1.75 5.42
N LYS A 72 19.39 -1.91 6.70
CA LYS A 72 18.91 -1.02 7.76
C LYS A 72 19.44 0.38 7.49
N ASP A 73 18.58 1.36 7.66
CA ASP A 73 18.91 2.76 7.40
C ASP A 73 18.45 3.61 8.59
N PRO A 74 19.39 4.17 9.38
CA PRO A 74 19.05 5.01 10.52
C PRO A 74 18.21 6.25 10.13
N LYS A 75 18.40 6.81 8.93
CA LYS A 75 17.62 7.97 8.47
C LYS A 75 16.16 7.60 8.25
N ARG A 76 15.92 6.43 7.65
CA ARG A 76 14.59 5.85 7.52
C ARG A 76 13.95 5.60 8.88
N GLU A 77 14.68 5.06 9.85
CA GLU A 77 14.17 4.83 11.20
C GLU A 77 13.75 6.12 11.91
N VAL A 78 14.58 7.17 11.82
CA VAL A 78 14.24 8.51 12.38
C VAL A 78 13.01 9.09 11.71
N ALA A 79 12.91 9.00 10.37
CA ALA A 79 11.73 9.46 9.64
C ALA A 79 10.46 8.70 10.05
N ILE A 80 10.53 7.37 10.19
CA ILE A 80 9.40 6.56 10.66
C ILE A 80 8.96 7.01 12.05
N LYS A 81 9.89 7.17 13.00
CA LYS A 81 9.56 7.63 14.37
C LYS A 81 8.90 9.00 14.38
N GLY A 82 9.43 9.96 13.61
CA GLY A 82 8.83 11.29 13.47
C GLY A 82 7.42 11.24 12.88
N TYR A 83 7.23 10.44 11.82
CA TYR A 83 5.91 10.30 11.19
C TYR A 83 4.91 9.60 12.11
N VAL A 84 5.33 8.57 12.85
CA VAL A 84 4.50 7.88 13.85
C VAL A 84 4.04 8.84 14.94
N ALA A 85 4.93 9.72 15.43
CA ALA A 85 4.54 10.73 16.42
C ALA A 85 3.48 11.71 15.86
N ALA A 86 3.61 12.11 14.59
CA ALA A 86 2.63 12.96 13.93
C ALA A 86 1.28 12.25 13.74
N LEU A 87 1.28 10.98 13.33
CA LEU A 87 0.07 10.16 13.23
C LEU A 87 -0.60 9.94 14.59
N GLN A 88 0.18 9.75 15.66
CA GLN A 88 -0.34 9.60 17.01
C GLN A 88 -1.10 10.86 17.44
N TYR A 89 -0.49 12.04 17.27
CA TYR A 89 -1.14 13.31 17.58
C TYR A 89 -2.39 13.55 16.73
N TRP A 90 -2.31 13.23 15.43
CA TRP A 90 -3.47 13.31 14.54
C TRP A 90 -4.62 12.39 15.00
N SER A 91 -4.34 11.13 15.33
CA SER A 91 -5.34 10.13 15.75
C SER A 91 -6.02 10.53 17.07
N GLU A 92 -5.25 11.05 18.04
CA GLU A 92 -5.78 11.58 19.30
C GLU A 92 -6.73 12.76 19.08
N GLU A 93 -6.35 13.73 18.23
CA GLU A 93 -7.19 14.87 17.88
C GLU A 93 -8.44 14.47 17.08
N TYR A 94 -8.31 13.47 16.19
CA TYR A 94 -9.42 12.90 15.45
C TYR A 94 -10.47 12.31 16.39
N GLU A 95 -10.04 11.41 17.29
CA GLU A 95 -10.93 10.76 18.25
C GLU A 95 -11.54 11.75 19.24
N ARG A 96 -10.76 12.73 19.72
CA ARG A 96 -11.27 13.80 20.58
C ARG A 96 -12.42 14.56 19.92
N ARG A 97 -12.31 14.90 18.64
CA ARG A 97 -13.38 15.60 17.91
C ARG A 97 -14.55 14.70 17.58
N LYS A 98 -14.28 13.44 17.23
CA LYS A 98 -15.30 12.43 16.96
C LYS A 98 -16.21 12.16 18.15
N ASN A 99 -15.64 12.13 19.36
CA ASN A 99 -16.41 11.96 20.59
C ASN A 99 -17.21 13.22 20.98
N ASN A 100 -16.78 14.41 20.54
CA ASN A 100 -17.45 15.67 20.84
C ASN A 100 -18.53 16.06 19.81
N SER A 101 -18.53 15.48 18.61
CA SER A 101 -19.56 15.73 17.61
C SER A 101 -20.82 14.92 17.91
N LEU A 102 -21.91 15.60 18.25
CA LEU A 102 -23.27 15.04 18.35
C LEU A 102 -23.76 14.64 16.95
N GLY A 103 -23.36 13.46 16.45
CA GLY A 103 -23.97 12.79 15.30
C GLY A 103 -23.78 13.45 13.91
N GLY A 104 -23.06 14.57 13.82
CA GLY A 104 -22.66 15.16 12.54
C GLY A 104 -21.46 14.42 11.93
N GLN A 105 -21.40 14.31 10.59
CA GLN A 105 -20.20 13.81 9.89
C GLN A 105 -18.97 14.56 10.40
N ILE A 106 -18.04 13.85 11.04
CA ILE A 106 -16.78 14.43 11.51
C ILE A 106 -15.89 14.66 10.30
N LYS A 107 -15.89 15.90 9.81
CA LYS A 107 -15.06 16.31 8.67
C LYS A 107 -13.67 16.77 9.16
N PHE A 108 -13.04 16.00 10.04
CA PHE A 108 -11.71 16.31 10.62
C PHE A 108 -10.57 16.23 9.60
N ALA A 109 -10.80 15.57 8.47
CA ALA A 109 -9.83 15.46 7.38
C ALA A 109 -9.63 16.77 6.58
N SER A 110 -9.86 17.94 7.16
CA SER A 110 -9.56 19.22 6.49
C SER A 110 -8.06 19.52 6.59
N GLY A 111 -7.42 19.90 5.48
CA GLY A 111 -6.02 20.28 5.43
C GLY A 111 -5.62 21.53 6.23
N ARG A 112 -6.55 22.13 7.00
CA ARG A 112 -6.32 23.33 7.82
C ARG A 112 -6.01 23.07 9.29
N HIS A 113 -6.06 21.80 9.74
CA HIS A 113 -5.57 21.49 11.08
C HIS A 113 -4.03 21.55 11.09
N PRO A 114 -3.38 22.15 12.10
CA PRO A 114 -1.91 22.25 12.12
C PRO A 114 -1.20 20.91 11.93
N ILE A 115 -1.72 19.82 12.50
CA ILE A 115 -1.14 18.48 12.26
C ILE A 115 -1.33 17.98 10.82
N CYS A 116 -2.46 18.30 10.21
CA CYS A 116 -2.73 17.91 8.83
C CYS A 116 -1.77 18.64 7.90
N GLU A 117 -1.62 19.96 8.09
CA GLU A 117 -0.65 20.81 7.40
C GLU A 117 0.78 20.29 7.60
N TYR A 118 1.17 19.97 8.83
CA TYR A 118 2.46 19.37 9.12
C TYR A 118 2.70 18.07 8.33
N LEU A 119 1.71 17.17 8.28
CA LEU A 119 1.82 15.90 7.54
C LEU A 119 1.99 16.08 6.02
N ILE A 120 1.38 17.12 5.42
CA ILE A 120 1.40 17.35 3.98
C ILE A 120 2.52 18.29 3.51
N GLU A 121 2.89 19.28 4.32
CA GLU A 121 3.80 20.36 3.93
C GLU A 121 5.13 20.30 4.66
N ASP A 122 5.13 20.11 5.98
CA ASP A 122 6.37 20.24 6.77
C ASP A 122 7.14 18.94 6.89
N PHE A 123 6.44 17.81 6.98
CA PHE A 123 7.09 16.51 7.15
C PHE A 123 7.80 16.09 5.87
N LYS A 124 9.14 15.97 5.92
CA LYS A 124 9.96 15.56 4.78
C LYS A 124 10.55 14.17 5.00
N PHE A 125 10.16 13.23 4.13
CA PHE A 125 10.85 11.94 4.04
C PHE A 125 12.24 12.10 3.39
N PRO A 126 13.23 11.31 3.82
CA PRO A 126 14.55 11.22 3.18
C PRO A 126 14.47 11.06 1.65
N GLN A 127 15.45 11.62 0.93
CA GLN A 127 15.45 11.70 -0.53
C GLN A 127 15.40 10.30 -1.19
N GLU A 128 16.04 9.31 -0.59
CA GLU A 128 16.06 7.90 -0.98
C GLU A 128 14.69 7.22 -0.94
N LEU A 129 13.75 7.76 -0.15
CA LEU A 129 12.37 7.29 -0.08
C LEU A 129 11.46 7.98 -1.10
N GLN A 130 11.89 9.12 -1.66
CA GLN A 130 11.09 9.86 -2.63
C GLN A 130 10.86 9.01 -3.88
N SER A 131 9.62 9.05 -4.39
CA SER A 131 9.21 8.33 -5.58
C SER A 131 8.98 9.31 -6.72
N LYS A 132 9.52 9.01 -7.91
CA LYS A 132 9.17 9.74 -9.15
C LYS A 132 7.72 9.51 -9.57
N ARG A 133 7.07 8.48 -9.02
CA ARG A 133 5.69 8.13 -9.31
C ARG A 133 4.80 8.64 -8.19
N HIS A 134 3.81 9.45 -8.55
CA HIS A 134 2.80 9.93 -7.63
C HIS A 134 1.56 9.02 -7.67
N PRO A 135 0.82 8.90 -6.56
CA PRO A 135 -0.47 8.24 -6.56
C PRO A 135 -1.46 8.97 -7.47
N LEU A 136 -2.48 8.24 -7.92
CA LEU A 136 -3.60 8.83 -8.66
C LEU A 136 -4.15 10.04 -7.89
N GLY A 137 -4.58 11.10 -8.56
CA GLY A 137 -5.26 12.23 -7.91
C GLY A 137 -4.45 13.01 -6.86
N HIS A 138 -3.13 12.80 -6.75
CA HIS A 138 -2.32 13.41 -5.68
C HIS A 138 -2.38 14.95 -5.62
N SER A 139 -2.70 15.62 -6.73
CA SER A 139 -2.86 17.07 -6.79
C SER A 139 -4.14 17.55 -6.08
N ALA A 140 -5.20 16.74 -6.13
CA ALA A 140 -6.49 17.03 -5.48
C ALA A 140 -6.51 16.55 -4.02
N TYR A 141 -5.79 15.46 -3.74
CA TYR A 141 -5.76 14.77 -2.44
C TYR A 141 -4.33 14.80 -1.87
N PRO A 142 -3.98 15.84 -1.07
CA PRO A 142 -2.59 16.10 -0.67
C PRO A 142 -1.99 14.99 0.20
N PHE A 143 -2.80 14.25 0.95
CA PHE A 143 -2.32 13.19 1.84
C PHE A 143 -1.84 11.94 1.09
N ARG A 144 -2.31 11.70 -0.16
CA ARG A 144 -1.96 10.47 -0.88
C ARG A 144 -0.46 10.29 -1.01
N THR A 145 0.28 11.37 -1.30
CA THR A 145 1.74 11.31 -1.46
C THR A 145 2.43 10.96 -0.15
N THR A 146 2.12 11.67 0.94
CA THR A 146 2.79 11.46 2.24
C THR A 146 2.47 10.09 2.82
N LEU A 147 1.21 9.61 2.70
CA LEU A 147 0.82 8.26 3.11
C LEU A 147 1.48 7.17 2.27
N THR A 148 1.61 7.38 0.95
CA THR A 148 2.35 6.46 0.07
C THR A 148 3.82 6.34 0.51
N LEU A 149 4.47 7.49 0.79
CA LEU A 149 5.86 7.52 1.25
C LEU A 149 6.02 6.89 2.64
N ALA A 150 5.06 7.10 3.55
CA ALA A 150 5.03 6.46 4.85
C ALA A 150 4.91 4.94 4.72
N SER A 151 3.97 4.43 3.92
CA SER A 151 3.84 3.00 3.68
C SER A 151 5.10 2.40 3.07
N ARG A 152 5.75 3.10 2.14
CA ARG A 152 7.04 2.70 1.58
C ARG A 152 8.13 2.61 2.66
N ALA A 153 8.26 3.64 3.47
CA ALA A 153 9.26 3.70 4.55
C ALA A 153 9.05 2.56 5.55
N PHE A 154 7.82 2.38 6.03
CA PHE A 154 7.45 1.36 7.01
C PHE A 154 7.70 -0.05 6.45
N LEU A 155 7.31 -0.30 5.20
CA LEU A 155 7.54 -1.60 4.57
C LEU A 155 9.03 -1.90 4.39
N LEU A 156 9.82 -0.93 3.92
CA LEU A 156 11.27 -1.11 3.79
C LEU A 156 11.95 -1.40 5.13
N ASP A 157 11.54 -0.70 6.19
CA ASP A 157 12.03 -0.96 7.55
C ASP A 157 11.63 -2.37 8.03
N LEU A 158 10.36 -2.73 7.91
CA LEU A 158 9.84 -4.05 8.27
C LEU A 158 10.65 -5.15 7.59
N ILE A 159 10.73 -5.14 6.25
CA ILE A 159 11.43 -6.18 5.48
C ILE A 159 12.91 -6.23 5.83
N SER A 160 13.56 -5.09 6.14
CA SER A 160 14.97 -5.07 6.57
C SER A 160 15.26 -5.78 7.90
N ARG A 161 14.21 -6.05 8.69
CA ARG A 161 14.29 -6.74 9.99
C ARG A 161 13.84 -8.21 9.92
N LEU A 162 13.09 -8.59 8.89
CA LEU A 162 12.58 -9.95 8.73
C LEU A 162 13.65 -10.91 8.26
N SER A 163 13.69 -12.09 8.87
CA SER A 163 14.38 -13.28 8.36
C SER A 163 13.73 -13.78 7.06
N ASP A 164 14.45 -14.59 6.29
CA ASP A 164 13.92 -15.17 5.05
C ASP A 164 12.66 -16.01 5.29
N ARG A 165 12.59 -16.71 6.43
CA ARG A 165 11.40 -17.46 6.83
C ARG A 165 10.20 -16.54 7.03
N GLU A 166 10.36 -15.46 7.80
CA GLU A 166 9.28 -14.49 8.05
C GLU A 166 8.81 -13.81 6.76
N ARG A 167 9.76 -13.48 5.85
CA ARG A 167 9.43 -12.95 4.53
C ARG A 167 8.60 -13.93 3.71
N THR A 168 8.95 -15.22 3.70
CA THR A 168 8.19 -16.24 2.97
C THR A 168 6.75 -16.33 3.51
N VAL A 169 6.56 -16.35 4.83
CA VAL A 169 5.22 -16.44 5.39
C VAL A 169 4.41 -15.15 5.13
N LEU A 170 5.03 -13.97 5.24
CA LEU A 170 4.37 -12.71 4.89
C LEU A 170 3.94 -12.71 3.40
N ALA A 171 4.80 -13.17 2.49
CA ALA A 171 4.47 -13.30 1.08
C ALA A 171 3.28 -14.22 0.84
N GLU A 172 3.26 -15.40 1.47
CA GLU A 172 2.15 -16.35 1.35
C GLU A 172 0.83 -15.76 1.88
N ARG A 173 0.88 -15.03 3.00
CA ARG A 173 -0.30 -14.36 3.56
C ARG A 173 -0.87 -13.32 2.59
N ILE A 174 -0.01 -12.47 2.04
CA ILE A 174 -0.43 -11.46 1.06
C ILE A 174 -1.04 -12.15 -0.17
N SER A 175 -0.41 -13.22 -0.68
CA SER A 175 -0.91 -13.94 -1.86
C SER A 175 -2.25 -14.66 -1.63
N ARG A 176 -2.57 -15.06 -0.39
CA ARG A 176 -3.85 -15.69 -0.04
C ARG A 176 -4.95 -14.67 0.28
N ALA A 177 -4.61 -13.41 0.44
CA ALA A 177 -5.56 -12.38 0.82
C ALA A 177 -6.60 -12.15 -0.28
N ARG A 178 -7.88 -12.18 0.10
CA ARG A 178 -8.99 -11.83 -0.79
C ARG A 178 -9.18 -10.32 -0.78
N ILE A 179 -8.51 -9.64 -1.69
CA ILE A 179 -8.60 -8.20 -1.86
C ILE A 179 -9.76 -7.87 -2.82
N PRO A 180 -10.66 -6.91 -2.50
CA PRO A 180 -11.73 -6.50 -3.42
C PRO A 180 -11.17 -6.06 -4.78
N ALA A 181 -11.86 -6.39 -5.88
CA ALA A 181 -11.38 -6.15 -7.24
C ALA A 181 -11.05 -4.68 -7.57
N ARG A 182 -11.69 -3.73 -6.87
CA ARG A 182 -11.42 -2.30 -7.00
C ARG A 182 -10.06 -1.85 -6.45
N TRP A 183 -9.41 -2.66 -5.62
CA TRP A 183 -8.11 -2.33 -5.04
C TRP A 183 -6.99 -2.93 -5.86
N THR A 184 -5.81 -2.32 -5.76
CA THR A 184 -4.60 -2.87 -6.34
C THR A 184 -4.32 -4.25 -5.75
N ARG A 185 -4.22 -5.26 -6.62
CA ARG A 185 -3.78 -6.60 -6.22
C ARG A 185 -2.34 -6.50 -5.73
N LEU A 186 -2.02 -7.31 -4.71
CA LEU A 186 -0.67 -7.41 -4.16
C LEU A 186 -0.11 -8.78 -4.48
N PHE A 187 1.05 -8.79 -5.11
CA PHE A 187 1.79 -10.03 -5.32
C PHE A 187 2.82 -10.21 -4.20
N GLY A 188 2.48 -11.07 -3.23
CA GLY A 188 3.24 -11.24 -1.98
C GLY A 188 4.74 -11.43 -2.17
N PRO A 189 5.20 -12.38 -3.02
CA PRO A 189 6.62 -12.57 -3.32
C PRO A 189 7.35 -11.29 -3.75
N LYS A 190 6.71 -10.44 -4.57
CA LYS A 190 7.27 -9.15 -4.98
C LYS A 190 7.32 -8.15 -3.83
N VAL A 191 6.26 -8.06 -3.01
CA VAL A 191 6.21 -7.16 -1.85
C VAL A 191 7.39 -7.41 -0.92
N VAL A 192 7.79 -8.66 -0.70
CA VAL A 192 8.90 -8.99 0.20
C VAL A 192 10.28 -8.99 -0.47
N ALA A 193 10.36 -9.34 -1.76
CA ALA A 193 11.64 -9.43 -2.47
C ALA A 193 12.16 -8.07 -2.93
N CYS A 194 11.26 -7.20 -3.39
CA CYS A 194 11.60 -5.90 -3.96
C CYS A 194 10.58 -4.81 -3.56
N PRO A 195 10.35 -4.57 -2.25
CA PRO A 195 9.41 -3.55 -1.79
C PRO A 195 9.71 -2.13 -2.27
N SER A 196 10.93 -1.82 -2.73
CA SER A 196 11.30 -0.52 -3.29
C SER A 196 10.79 -0.29 -4.72
N SER A 197 10.41 -1.35 -5.43
CA SER A 197 9.92 -1.28 -6.83
C SER A 197 8.40 -1.17 -6.93
N LEU A 198 7.68 -1.30 -5.81
CA LEU A 198 6.22 -1.20 -5.78
C LEU A 198 5.75 0.16 -6.32
N SER A 199 4.59 0.12 -6.96
CA SER A 199 3.87 1.27 -7.44
C SER A 199 3.13 1.99 -6.31
N PRO A 200 2.72 3.26 -6.49
CA PRO A 200 1.89 3.95 -5.51
C PRO A 200 0.62 3.19 -5.12
N GLY A 201 -0.06 2.55 -6.08
CA GLY A 201 -1.27 1.76 -5.79
C GLY A 201 -0.99 0.49 -4.98
N GLU A 202 0.19 -0.12 -5.13
CA GLU A 202 0.61 -1.26 -4.29
C GLU A 202 0.93 -0.80 -2.86
N TYR A 203 1.57 0.37 -2.69
CA TYR A 203 1.77 0.94 -1.34
C TYR A 203 0.47 1.37 -0.69
N GLU A 204 -0.48 1.92 -1.44
CA GLU A 204 -1.82 2.23 -0.95
C GLU A 204 -2.53 0.97 -0.44
N ALA A 205 -2.57 -0.09 -1.26
CA ALA A 205 -3.19 -1.34 -0.88
C ALA A 205 -2.50 -1.97 0.34
N PHE A 206 -1.17 -1.98 0.37
CA PHE A 206 -0.42 -2.51 1.51
C PHE A 206 -0.64 -1.67 2.77
N GLY A 207 -0.46 -0.35 2.71
CA GLY A 207 -0.62 0.53 3.87
C GLY A 207 -2.02 0.47 4.47
N THR A 208 -3.04 0.29 3.64
CA THR A 208 -4.42 0.14 4.10
C THR A 208 -4.68 -1.23 4.71
N LEU A 209 -4.17 -2.32 4.11
CA LEU A 209 -4.43 -3.71 4.55
C LEU A 209 -3.36 -4.29 5.49
N ALA A 210 -2.30 -3.55 5.81
CA ALA A 210 -1.18 -4.03 6.61
C ALA A 210 -1.63 -4.71 7.92
N PRO A 211 -2.60 -4.17 8.69
CA PRO A 211 -3.11 -4.86 9.87
C PRO A 211 -3.61 -6.28 9.59
N ALA A 212 -4.28 -6.53 8.46
CA ALA A 212 -4.79 -7.85 8.10
C ALA A 212 -3.67 -8.83 7.70
N PHE A 213 -2.54 -8.33 7.20
CA PHE A 213 -1.39 -9.16 6.83
C PHE A 213 -0.47 -9.44 8.03
N LEU A 214 -0.30 -8.44 8.89
CA LEU A 214 0.68 -8.42 9.96
C LEU A 214 0.10 -8.91 11.30
N PHE A 215 -1.19 -8.69 11.56
CA PHE A 215 -1.84 -9.07 12.81
C PHE A 215 -2.75 -10.26 12.54
N TYR A 216 -2.21 -11.45 12.80
CA TYR A 216 -3.02 -12.67 12.80
C TYR A 216 -3.06 -13.23 14.22
N ASP A 217 -4.21 -13.78 14.59
CA ASP A 217 -4.51 -14.28 15.93
C ASP A 217 -3.79 -15.61 16.18
N ASP A 218 -3.38 -15.85 17.43
CA ASP A 218 -2.46 -16.91 17.90
C ASP A 218 -2.98 -18.36 17.74
N LYS A 219 -4.06 -18.59 16.99
CA LYS A 219 -4.75 -19.88 16.91
C LYS A 219 -4.23 -20.83 15.82
N ASP A 220 -3.37 -20.35 14.93
CA ASP A 220 -2.60 -21.19 14.01
C ASP A 220 -1.11 -21.09 14.36
N ASP A 221 -0.36 -22.18 14.20
CA ASP A 221 1.09 -22.39 14.46
C ASP A 221 2.04 -21.44 13.65
N LEU A 222 1.45 -20.37 13.10
CA LEU A 222 2.02 -19.30 12.28
C LEU A 222 2.10 -17.95 13.03
N SER A 223 1.92 -17.92 14.36
CA SER A 223 2.11 -16.74 15.23
C SER A 223 3.52 -16.13 15.14
N PHE A 224 4.47 -16.86 14.58
CA PHE A 224 5.86 -16.46 14.35
C PHE A 224 6.08 -15.43 13.24
N VAL A 225 5.06 -15.04 12.47
CA VAL A 225 5.25 -13.93 11.51
C VAL A 225 5.30 -12.65 12.31
N THR A 226 6.51 -12.38 12.75
CA THR A 226 6.98 -11.24 13.50
C THR A 226 6.57 -11.24 14.96
N GLU A 227 7.56 -11.39 15.83
CA GLU A 227 7.60 -10.75 17.15
C GLU A 227 7.60 -9.21 16.96
N MET A 228 6.65 -8.69 16.17
CA MET A 228 6.46 -7.27 15.97
C MET A 228 6.12 -6.69 17.33
N LYS A 229 6.97 -5.77 17.77
CA LYS A 229 6.78 -5.01 19.00
C LYS A 229 5.39 -4.37 18.97
N ALA A 230 4.75 -4.27 20.13
CA ALA A 230 3.44 -3.60 20.24
C ALA A 230 3.45 -2.18 19.65
N SER A 231 4.58 -1.48 19.73
CA SER A 231 4.81 -0.18 19.09
C SER A 231 4.68 -0.23 17.56
N ASP A 232 5.24 -1.26 16.92
CA ASP A 232 5.20 -1.42 15.46
C ASP A 232 3.77 -1.75 15.02
N ARG A 233 3.07 -2.58 15.78
CA ARG A 233 1.65 -2.89 15.53
C ARG A 233 0.80 -1.62 15.61
N LYS A 234 0.98 -0.82 16.67
CA LYS A 234 0.29 0.46 16.83
C LYS A 234 0.58 1.42 15.67
N ALA A 235 1.84 1.50 15.23
CA ALA A 235 2.24 2.36 14.11
C ALA A 235 1.52 1.98 12.80
N TRP A 236 1.43 0.69 12.47
CA TRP A 236 0.70 0.22 11.29
C TRP A 236 -0.82 0.40 11.41
N LEU A 237 -1.40 0.25 12.60
CA LEU A 237 -2.81 0.56 12.84
C LEU A 237 -3.11 2.04 12.55
N MET A 238 -2.31 2.95 13.11
CA MET A 238 -2.48 4.39 12.87
C MET A 238 -2.29 4.76 11.40
N LEU A 239 -1.33 4.14 10.71
CA LEU A 239 -1.15 4.37 9.28
C LEU A 239 -2.36 3.90 8.47
N SER A 240 -2.88 2.69 8.75
CA SER A 240 -4.09 2.16 8.09
C SER A 240 -5.33 3.02 8.36
N GLU A 241 -5.49 3.52 9.59
CA GLU A 241 -6.53 4.48 9.94
C GLU A 241 -6.37 5.80 9.16
N ALA A 242 -5.15 6.33 9.06
CA ALA A 242 -4.87 7.52 8.28
C ALA A 242 -5.15 7.31 6.78
N PHE A 243 -4.86 6.14 6.20
CA PHE A 243 -5.31 5.80 4.84
C PHE A 243 -6.83 5.87 4.71
N LYS A 244 -7.56 5.27 5.65
CA LYS A 244 -9.03 5.28 5.60
C LYS A 244 -9.62 6.68 5.69
N GLU A 245 -9.09 7.53 6.57
CA GLU A 245 -9.70 8.82 6.90
C GLU A 245 -9.14 10.00 6.08
N LEU A 246 -7.88 9.92 5.62
CA LEU A 246 -7.19 11.04 4.95
C LEU A 246 -6.94 10.82 3.45
N TRP A 247 -7.02 9.60 2.92
CA TRP A 247 -6.59 9.31 1.54
C TRP A 247 -7.33 10.14 0.47
N ASP A 248 -8.63 10.34 0.65
CA ASP A 248 -9.49 11.13 -0.26
C ASP A 248 -9.87 12.48 0.33
N ALA A 249 -9.15 12.93 1.35
CA ALA A 249 -9.40 14.19 2.01
C ALA A 249 -8.89 15.37 1.16
N PRO A 250 -9.76 16.32 0.73
CA PRO A 250 -9.34 17.45 -0.08
C PRO A 250 -8.57 18.50 0.74
N ARG A 251 -7.70 19.26 0.07
CA ARG A 251 -6.99 20.39 0.70
C ARG A 251 -7.94 21.53 1.12
N SER A 252 -8.94 21.81 0.28
CA SER A 252 -9.76 23.02 0.32
C SER A 252 -11.21 22.76 0.71
N ILE A 253 -11.44 21.90 1.70
CA ILE A 253 -12.73 21.91 2.36
C ILE A 253 -12.80 23.21 3.19
N VAL A 254 -13.48 24.22 2.64
CA VAL A 254 -13.96 25.39 3.38
C VAL A 254 -15.37 25.05 3.84
N TYR A 255 -15.57 24.87 5.14
CA TYR A 255 -16.90 24.93 5.71
C TYR A 255 -16.93 26.11 6.67
N SER A 256 -17.94 26.95 6.51
CA SER A 256 -18.32 27.99 7.46
C SER A 256 -18.63 27.35 8.81
N ASP A 257 -18.10 27.96 9.86
CA ASP A 257 -18.37 27.63 11.26
C ASP A 257 -19.87 27.61 11.58
#